data_AF-A0A2V9ZY82-F1
#
_entry.id   AF-A0A2V9ZY82-F1
#
_cell.length_a   1.000
_cell.length_b   1.000
_cell.length_c   1.000
_cell.angle_alpha   90.00
_cell.angle_beta   90.00
_cell.angle_gamma   90.00
#
_symmetry.space_group_name_H-M   'P 1'
#
loop_
_entity.id
_entity.type
_entity.pdbx_description
1 polymer ?
#
loop_
_entity_poly.entity_id
_entity_poly.type
_entity_poly.pdbx_seq_one_letter_code
_entity_poly.pdbx_strand_id
1 'polypeptide(L)'
;MSATQDIGRMMQDYAEDAVRMARQLHVELDYSEQSLEQVEHLLAQLHNGLQIPAEFLSGPQVDHMAAGPVTSGVENRVDELARVWGGYLGEVVRRRFGGEWTVEKYPAGDFLIVTLNVNGAKLFPAMKIHKRLTNGAADDLLAFYRNVRARLEVLPGGKVQ
;
A
#
# COMPACT_ATOMS: atom_id res chain seq x y z
N MET A 1 -21.61 8.81 -8.28
CA MET A 1 -20.61 7.86 -7.73
C MET A 1 -20.41 8.23 -6.27
N SER A 2 -20.33 7.25 -5.36
CA SER A 2 -20.14 7.51 -3.92
C SER A 2 -18.64 7.66 -3.61
N ALA A 3 -18.26 8.54 -2.69
CA ALA A 3 -16.86 8.82 -2.35
C ALA A 3 -16.04 7.57 -2.00
N THR A 4 -16.66 6.54 -1.41
CA THR A 4 -16.03 5.24 -1.11
C THR A 4 -15.65 4.47 -2.39
N GLN A 5 -16.48 4.54 -3.43
CA GLN A 5 -16.20 3.91 -4.73
C GLN A 5 -15.02 4.60 -5.42
N ASP A 6 -14.89 5.91 -5.25
CA ASP A 6 -13.80 6.69 -5.84
C ASP A 6 -12.45 6.35 -5.18
N ILE A 7 -12.41 6.19 -3.86
CA ILE A 7 -11.20 5.78 -3.14
C ILE A 7 -10.83 4.32 -3.45
N GLY A 8 -11.80 3.41 -3.49
CA GLY A 8 -11.54 2.02 -3.86
C GLY A 8 -10.92 1.89 -5.25
N ARG A 9 -11.43 2.66 -6.22
CA ARG A 9 -10.85 2.73 -7.57
C ARG A 9 -9.44 3.30 -7.55
N MET A 10 -9.21 4.42 -6.86
CA MET A 10 -7.88 5.02 -6.74
C MET A 10 -6.86 4.02 -6.16
N MET A 11 -7.24 3.25 -5.13
CA MET A 11 -6.34 2.26 -4.52
C MET A 11 -6.09 1.05 -5.42
N GLN A 12 -7.08 0.67 -6.24
CA GLN A 12 -6.89 -0.32 -7.28
C GLN A 12 -5.92 0.18 -8.36
N ASP A 13 -6.05 1.42 -8.82
CA ASP A 13 -5.15 2.02 -9.82
C ASP A 13 -3.70 2.01 -9.29
N TYR A 14 -3.47 2.40 -8.04
CA TYR A 14 -2.16 2.29 -7.40
C TYR A 14 -1.62 0.85 -7.34
N ALA A 15 -2.49 -0.11 -7.08
CA ALA A 15 -2.09 -1.51 -7.07
C ALA A 15 -1.72 -2.02 -8.47
N GLU A 16 -2.41 -1.57 -9.51
CA GLU A 16 -2.09 -1.85 -10.90
C GLU A 16 -0.77 -1.19 -11.32
N ASP A 17 -0.47 0.01 -10.81
CA ASP A 17 0.82 0.68 -11.00
C ASP A 17 1.97 -0.16 -10.41
N ALA A 18 1.76 -0.77 -9.25
CA ALA A 18 2.74 -1.65 -8.61
C ALA A 18 3.01 -2.89 -9.48
N VAL A 19 1.96 -3.50 -10.05
CA VAL A 19 2.09 -4.64 -10.98
C VAL A 19 2.89 -4.23 -12.23
N ARG A 20 2.61 -3.05 -12.81
CA ARG A 20 3.35 -2.56 -13.98
C ARG A 20 4.82 -2.31 -13.65
N MET A 21 5.11 -1.72 -12.49
CA MET A 21 6.48 -1.48 -12.03
C MET A 21 7.23 -2.80 -11.79
N ALA A 22 6.60 -3.78 -11.14
CA ALA A 22 7.19 -5.08 -10.92
C ALA A 22 7.52 -5.79 -12.24
N ARG A 23 6.61 -5.75 -13.22
CA ARG A 23 6.83 -6.34 -14.54
C ARG A 23 8.04 -5.75 -15.27
N GLN A 24 8.27 -4.44 -15.13
CA GLN A 24 9.46 -3.79 -15.69
C GLN A 24 10.77 -4.27 -15.04
N LEU A 25 10.69 -4.73 -13.79
CA LEU A 25 11.78 -5.38 -13.07
C LEU A 25 11.79 -6.91 -13.28
N HIS A 26 11.03 -7.41 -14.26
CA HIS A 26 10.87 -8.83 -14.56
C HIS A 26 10.30 -9.68 -13.41
N VAL A 27 9.47 -9.07 -12.58
CA VAL A 27 8.72 -9.71 -11.49
C VAL A 27 7.23 -9.72 -11.83
N GLU A 28 6.58 -10.88 -11.75
CA GLU A 28 5.14 -11.00 -12.02
C GLU A 28 4.37 -11.03 -10.69
N LEU A 29 3.44 -10.09 -10.54
CA LEU A 29 2.60 -9.95 -9.35
C LEU A 29 1.15 -10.25 -9.71
N ASP A 30 0.54 -11.18 -8.99
CA ASP A 30 -0.77 -11.77 -9.31
C ASP A 30 -1.83 -11.52 -8.22
N TYR A 31 -1.56 -10.63 -7.28
CA TYR A 31 -2.36 -10.36 -6.08
C TYR A 31 -2.50 -11.54 -5.11
N SER A 32 -1.73 -12.61 -5.28
CA SER A 32 -1.63 -13.67 -4.29
C SER A 32 -0.81 -13.23 -3.08
N GLU A 33 -0.95 -13.95 -1.98
CA GLU A 33 -0.06 -13.81 -0.84
C GLU A 33 1.39 -14.14 -1.15
N GLN A 34 1.62 -15.11 -2.03
CA GLN A 34 2.96 -15.51 -2.43
C GLN A 34 3.68 -14.36 -3.13
N SER A 35 2.96 -13.53 -3.89
CA SER A 35 3.50 -12.32 -4.50
C SER A 35 4.05 -11.32 -3.48
N LEU A 36 3.64 -11.36 -2.20
CA LEU A 36 4.20 -10.47 -1.17
C LEU A 36 5.68 -10.75 -0.87
N GLU A 37 6.17 -11.97 -1.11
CA GLU A 37 7.60 -12.28 -0.97
C GLU A 37 8.43 -11.49 -2.00
N GLN A 38 7.92 -11.40 -3.21
CA GLN A 38 8.54 -10.65 -4.30
C GLN A 38 8.46 -9.15 -4.03
N VAL A 39 7.32 -8.67 -3.51
CA VAL A 39 7.17 -7.28 -3.06
C VAL A 39 8.20 -6.94 -1.98
N GLU A 40 8.39 -7.78 -0.95
CA GLU A 40 9.38 -7.52 0.10
C GLU A 40 10.80 -7.44 -0.48
N HIS A 41 11.17 -8.33 -1.40
CA HIS A 41 12.46 -8.25 -2.10
C HIS A 41 12.64 -6.93 -2.87
N LEU A 42 11.59 -6.47 -3.58
CA LEU A 42 11.63 -5.19 -4.29
C LEU A 42 11.75 -4.01 -3.32
N LEU A 43 11.00 -4.00 -2.22
CA LEU A 43 11.10 -2.96 -1.19
C LEU A 43 12.48 -2.92 -0.53
N ALA A 44 13.12 -4.09 -0.35
CA ALA A 44 14.50 -4.16 0.12
C ALA A 44 15.47 -3.49 -0.85
N GLN A 45 15.35 -3.77 -2.16
CA GLN A 45 16.18 -3.13 -3.17
C GLN A 45 15.94 -1.61 -3.23
N LEU A 46 14.69 -1.17 -3.18
CA LEU A 46 14.30 0.24 -3.14
C LEU A 46 14.91 0.97 -1.94
N HIS A 47 14.84 0.37 -0.74
CA HIS A 47 15.47 0.90 0.46
C HIS A 47 17.00 1.01 0.31
N ASN A 48 17.63 0.00 -0.28
CA ASN A 48 19.08 -0.07 -0.48
C ASN A 48 19.59 0.83 -1.63
N GLY A 49 18.75 1.70 -2.19
CA GLY A 49 19.15 2.70 -3.17
C GLY A 49 18.88 2.33 -4.64
N LEU A 50 18.04 1.33 -4.92
CA LEU A 50 17.57 1.09 -6.29
C LEU A 50 16.76 2.30 -6.77
N GLN A 51 17.26 2.97 -7.82
CA GLN A 51 16.58 4.08 -8.48
C GLN A 51 15.64 3.54 -9.57
N ILE A 52 14.34 3.54 -9.28
CA ILE A 52 13.25 3.50 -10.28
C ILE A 52 13.23 4.83 -11.08
N PRO A 53 13.26 4.79 -12.42
CA PRO A 53 13.02 5.96 -13.27
C PRO A 53 11.69 6.66 -12.94
N ALA A 54 11.69 8.00 -12.94
CA ALA A 54 10.52 8.81 -12.56
C ALA A 54 9.31 8.60 -13.49
N GLU A 55 9.54 8.24 -14.75
CA GLU A 55 8.50 7.87 -15.71
C GLU A 55 7.57 6.73 -15.22
N PHE A 56 8.05 5.88 -14.32
CA PHE A 56 7.27 4.77 -13.75
C PHE A 56 6.40 5.16 -12.55
N LEU A 57 6.56 6.37 -12.01
CA LEU A 57 5.79 6.88 -10.87
C LEU A 57 4.64 7.79 -11.30
N SER A 58 4.31 7.79 -12.60
CA SER A 58 3.19 8.54 -13.18
C SER A 58 1.85 7.92 -12.76
N GLY A 59 1.51 7.99 -11.48
CA GLY A 59 0.16 7.71 -10.98
C GLY A 59 -0.83 8.80 -11.41
N PRO A 60 -2.14 8.63 -11.16
CA PRO A 60 -3.10 9.70 -11.39
C PRO A 60 -2.62 10.97 -10.68
N GLN A 61 -2.54 12.08 -11.43
CA GLN A 61 -2.30 13.41 -10.90
C GLN A 61 -3.50 13.77 -10.01
N VAL A 62 -3.46 13.31 -8.76
CA VAL A 62 -4.35 13.82 -7.74
C VAL A 62 -3.86 15.22 -7.46
N ASP A 63 -4.60 16.21 -7.95
CA ASP A 63 -4.43 17.59 -7.51
C ASP A 63 -4.33 17.55 -5.99
N HIS A 64 -3.20 18.03 -5.46
CA HIS A 64 -2.86 17.97 -4.04
C HIS A 64 -3.94 18.68 -3.21
N MET A 65 -5.00 17.96 -2.86
CA MET A 65 -6.07 18.39 -1.96
C MET A 65 -6.01 17.56 -0.67
N ALA A 66 -4.81 17.43 -0.11
CA ALA A 66 -4.57 17.28 1.32
C ALA A 66 -3.07 17.32 1.64
N ALA A 67 -2.70 18.29 2.50
CA ALA A 67 -1.50 18.36 3.35
C ALA A 67 -0.17 18.92 2.77
N GLY A 68 0.27 20.03 3.37
CA GLY A 68 1.67 20.26 3.76
C GLY A 68 2.58 21.05 2.80
N PRO A 69 3.65 21.68 3.34
CA PRO A 69 4.61 22.45 2.54
C PRO A 69 5.38 21.55 1.59
N VAL A 70 5.73 22.08 0.42
CA VAL A 70 6.47 21.43 -0.66
C VAL A 70 7.76 20.77 -0.12
N THR A 71 7.71 19.46 0.09
CA THR A 71 8.82 18.64 0.55
C THR A 71 9.77 18.32 -0.61
N SER A 72 11.03 18.06 -0.26
CA SER A 72 12.12 17.80 -1.21
C SER A 72 11.80 16.59 -2.10
N GLY A 73 12.30 16.57 -3.34
CA GLY A 73 11.94 15.55 -4.35
C GLY A 73 12.19 14.08 -3.94
N VAL A 74 12.96 13.81 -2.88
CA VAL A 74 13.20 12.46 -2.33
C VAL A 74 12.09 12.03 -1.38
N GLU A 75 11.58 12.93 -0.53
CA GLU A 75 10.44 12.65 0.36
C GLU A 75 9.18 12.36 -0.46
N ASN A 76 8.94 13.14 -1.51
CA ASN A 76 7.84 12.94 -2.44
C ASN A 76 7.87 11.54 -3.08
N ARG A 77 9.07 11.03 -3.36
CA ARG A 77 9.27 9.71 -3.98
C ARG A 77 8.99 8.55 -3.04
N VAL A 78 9.36 8.65 -1.76
CA VAL A 78 9.03 7.61 -0.77
C VAL A 78 7.51 7.56 -0.57
N ASP A 79 6.84 8.71 -0.53
CA ASP A 79 5.39 8.79 -0.42
C ASP A 79 4.66 8.22 -1.64
N GLU A 80 5.15 8.52 -2.85
CA GLU A 80 4.62 7.94 -4.09
C GLU A 80 4.74 6.42 -4.10
N LEU A 81 5.93 5.88 -3.82
CA LEU A 81 6.14 4.44 -3.72
C LEU A 81 5.29 3.82 -2.61
N ALA A 82 5.14 4.50 -1.48
CA ALA A 82 4.30 4.05 -0.38
C ALA A 82 2.83 3.93 -0.79
N ARG A 83 2.30 4.87 -1.58
CA ARG A 83 0.93 4.78 -2.11
C ARG A 83 0.77 3.62 -3.09
N VAL A 84 1.70 3.47 -4.04
CA VAL A 84 1.67 2.42 -5.07
C VAL A 84 1.73 1.02 -4.44
N TRP A 85 2.80 0.72 -3.71
CA TRP A 85 2.99 -0.58 -3.08
C TRP A 85 2.01 -0.82 -1.92
N GLY A 86 1.54 0.26 -1.28
CA GLY A 86 0.49 0.21 -0.26
C GLY A 86 -0.86 -0.19 -0.86
N GLY A 87 -1.20 0.32 -2.05
CA GLY A 87 -2.34 -0.12 -2.82
C GLY A 87 -2.28 -1.61 -3.10
N TYR A 88 -1.13 -2.10 -3.58
CA TYR A 88 -0.94 -3.53 -3.83
C TYR A 88 -1.11 -4.40 -2.58
N LEU A 89 -0.44 -4.05 -1.48
CA LEU A 89 -0.59 -4.76 -0.20
C LEU A 89 -2.05 -4.79 0.25
N GLY A 90 -2.73 -3.65 0.18
CA GLY A 90 -4.13 -3.55 0.55
C GLY A 90 -5.04 -4.39 -0.35
N GLU A 91 -4.80 -4.42 -1.66
CA GLU A 91 -5.58 -5.25 -2.59
C GLU A 91 -5.35 -6.74 -2.37
N VAL A 92 -4.14 -7.19 -2.02
CA VAL A 92 -3.89 -8.58 -1.61
C VAL A 92 -4.74 -8.95 -0.39
N VAL A 93 -4.75 -8.09 0.63
CA VAL A 93 -5.57 -8.31 1.84
C VAL A 93 -7.07 -8.28 1.47
N ARG A 94 -7.49 -7.28 0.71
CA ARG A 94 -8.90 -7.05 0.36
C ARG A 94 -9.47 -8.18 -0.49
N ARG A 95 -8.71 -8.71 -1.44
CA ARG A 95 -9.14 -9.85 -2.26
C ARG A 95 -9.27 -11.13 -1.44
N ARG A 96 -8.39 -11.34 -0.45
CA ARG A 96 -8.43 -12.53 0.39
C ARG A 96 -9.53 -12.49 1.46
N PHE A 97 -9.70 -11.34 2.13
CA PHE A 97 -10.55 -11.21 3.32
C PHE A 97 -11.76 -10.29 3.12
N GLY A 98 -11.88 -9.64 1.98
CA GLY A 98 -12.83 -8.55 1.76
C GLY A 98 -12.40 -7.25 2.40
N GLY A 99 -13.38 -6.39 2.64
CA GLY A 99 -13.18 -5.10 3.25
C GLY A 99 -13.32 -3.94 2.28
N GLU A 100 -13.30 -2.75 2.85
CA GLU A 100 -13.60 -1.51 2.15
C GLU A 100 -12.50 -0.48 2.40
N TRP A 101 -12.15 0.22 1.32
CA TRP A 101 -11.26 1.36 1.41
C TRP A 101 -12.04 2.59 1.89
N THR A 102 -11.52 3.24 2.93
CA THR A 102 -12.11 4.43 3.53
C THR A 102 -11.05 5.53 3.67
N VAL A 103 -11.50 6.77 3.85
CA VAL A 103 -10.66 7.88 4.28
C VAL A 103 -11.10 8.25 5.68
N GLU A 104 -10.17 8.23 6.62
CA GLU A 104 -10.45 8.50 8.02
C GLU A 104 -9.51 9.56 8.57
N LYS A 105 -9.92 10.25 9.64
CA LYS A 105 -9.00 11.11 10.39
C LYS A 105 -8.06 10.24 11.22
N TYR A 106 -6.76 10.43 11.09
CA TYR A 106 -5.80 9.64 11.85
C TYR A 106 -5.89 9.96 13.35
N PRO A 107 -5.98 8.97 14.26
CA PRO A 107 -6.21 9.25 15.68
C PRO A 107 -5.14 10.12 16.37
N ALA A 108 -3.90 10.05 15.89
CA ALA A 108 -2.77 10.76 16.48
C ALA A 108 -2.37 12.04 15.72
N GLY A 109 -3.23 12.57 14.84
CA GLY A 109 -2.95 13.80 14.10
C GLY A 109 -4.15 14.42 13.38
N ASP A 110 -3.99 15.65 12.89
CA ASP A 110 -5.02 16.37 12.13
C ASP A 110 -4.85 16.19 10.62
N PHE A 111 -4.74 14.94 10.16
CA PHE A 111 -4.69 14.62 8.74
C PHE A 111 -5.56 13.41 8.38
N LEU A 112 -5.93 13.35 7.10
CA LEU A 112 -6.70 12.25 6.53
C LEU A 112 -5.77 11.11 6.10
N ILE A 113 -6.19 9.88 6.36
CA ILE A 113 -5.45 8.67 6.01
C ILE A 113 -6.36 7.68 5.28
N VAL A 114 -5.87 7.15 4.17
CA VAL A 114 -6.52 6.04 3.47
C VAL A 114 -6.34 4.77 4.30
N THR A 115 -7.45 4.12 4.60
CA THR A 115 -7.55 2.99 5.53
C THR A 115 -8.25 1.85 4.83
N LEU A 116 -7.73 0.63 4.97
CA LEU A 116 -8.47 -0.58 4.60
C LEU A 116 -9.14 -1.11 5.86
N ASN A 117 -10.48 -1.18 5.84
CA ASN A 117 -11.27 -1.75 6.92
C ASN A 117 -11.74 -3.15 6.55
N VAL A 118 -11.30 -4.15 7.32
CA VAL A 118 -11.68 -5.55 7.15
C VAL A 118 -12.40 -6.00 8.43
N ASN A 119 -13.72 -6.12 8.38
CA ASN A 119 -14.55 -6.55 9.51
C ASN A 119 -14.26 -5.79 10.83
N GLY A 120 -14.05 -4.48 10.74
CA GLY A 120 -13.73 -3.60 11.87
C GLY A 120 -12.24 -3.51 12.21
N ALA A 121 -11.38 -4.35 11.62
CA ALA A 121 -9.93 -4.21 11.71
C ALA A 121 -9.43 -3.18 10.69
N LYS A 122 -8.80 -2.12 11.20
CA LYS A 122 -8.20 -1.06 10.39
C LYS A 122 -6.75 -1.37 10.06
N LEU A 123 -6.42 -1.24 8.78
CA LEU A 123 -5.07 -1.40 8.24
C LEU A 123 -4.66 -0.11 7.53
N PHE A 124 -3.37 0.21 7.59
CA PHE A 124 -2.79 1.40 6.97
C PHE A 124 -1.65 0.98 6.02
N PRO A 125 -1.96 0.39 4.85
CA PRO A 125 -0.96 -0.23 3.99
C PRO A 125 0.13 0.73 3.54
N ALA A 126 -0.22 1.93 3.07
CA ALA A 126 0.76 2.93 2.63
C ALA A 126 1.71 3.34 3.75
N MET A 127 1.20 3.56 4.97
CA MET A 127 2.03 3.87 6.14
C MET A 127 3.00 2.73 6.47
N LYS A 128 2.57 1.47 6.35
CA LYS A 128 3.45 0.32 6.54
C LYS A 128 4.57 0.29 5.50
N ILE A 129 4.24 0.49 4.23
CA ILE A 129 5.25 0.53 3.17
C ILE A 129 6.22 1.70 3.36
N HIS A 130 5.73 2.89 3.67
CA HIS A 130 6.58 4.05 3.96
C HIS A 130 7.63 3.68 5.03
N LYS A 131 7.19 3.12 6.16
CA LYS A 131 8.11 2.66 7.21
C LYS A 131 9.11 1.62 6.72
N ARG A 132 8.68 0.67 5.88
CA ARG A 132 9.59 -0.32 5.28
C ARG A 132 10.65 0.31 4.38
N LEU A 133 10.28 1.32 3.59
CA LEU A 133 11.18 2.05 2.70
C LEU A 133 12.15 2.96 3.48
N THR A 134 11.73 3.53 4.61
CA THR A 134 12.57 4.40 5.45
C THR A 134 13.47 3.62 6.41
N ASN A 135 12.91 2.64 7.13
CA ASN A 135 13.56 1.95 8.24
C ASN A 135 14.18 0.59 7.86
N GLY A 136 13.99 0.16 6.61
CA GLY A 136 14.54 -1.11 6.14
C GLY A 136 13.87 -2.33 6.79
N ALA A 137 14.65 -3.39 6.99
CA ALA A 137 14.16 -4.68 7.50
C ALA A 137 13.57 -4.63 8.92
N ALA A 138 13.83 -3.57 9.71
CA ALA A 138 13.15 -3.34 10.99
C ALA A 138 11.62 -3.23 10.83
N ASP A 139 11.18 -2.86 9.62
CA ASP A 139 9.79 -2.71 9.24
C ASP A 139 9.37 -3.71 8.14
N ASP A 140 9.90 -4.95 8.18
CA ASP A 140 9.60 -6.05 7.23
C ASP A 140 8.11 -6.23 6.91
N LEU A 141 7.80 -6.36 5.60
CA LEU A 141 6.43 -6.50 5.10
C LEU A 141 5.84 -7.88 5.43
N LEU A 142 6.62 -8.95 5.30
CA LEU A 142 6.14 -10.31 5.48
C LEU A 142 5.79 -10.58 6.95
N ALA A 143 6.60 -10.08 7.88
CA ALA A 143 6.33 -10.12 9.31
C ALA A 143 5.04 -9.38 9.65
N PHE A 144 4.84 -8.20 9.08
CA PHE A 144 3.58 -7.47 9.21
C PHE A 144 2.39 -8.27 8.66
N TYR A 145 2.50 -8.80 7.43
CA TYR A 145 1.42 -9.53 6.78
C TYR A 145 1.03 -10.80 7.57
N ARG A 146 2.02 -11.56 8.08
CA ARG A 146 1.75 -12.73 8.94
C ARG A 146 0.89 -12.36 10.16
N ASN A 147 1.20 -11.24 10.82
CA ASN A 147 0.42 -10.77 11.97
C ASN A 147 -0.99 -10.33 11.56
N VAL A 148 -1.12 -9.62 10.44
CA VAL A 148 -2.43 -9.23 9.89
C VAL A 148 -3.26 -10.46 9.56
N ARG A 149 -2.69 -11.42 8.81
CA ARG A 149 -3.35 -12.66 8.44
C ARG A 149 -3.85 -13.43 9.66
N ALA A 150 -2.98 -13.69 10.64
CA ALA A 150 -3.35 -14.39 11.86
C ALA A 150 -4.49 -13.69 12.61
N ARG A 151 -4.47 -12.36 12.65
CA ARG A 151 -5.54 -11.56 13.27
C ARG A 151 -6.86 -11.63 12.49
N LEU A 152 -6.82 -11.58 11.16
CA LEU A 152 -8.04 -11.58 10.34
C LEU A 152 -8.68 -12.97 10.26
N GLU A 153 -7.88 -14.04 10.27
CA GLU A 153 -8.36 -15.44 10.28
C GLU A 153 -9.21 -15.78 11.51
N VAL A 154 -8.98 -15.10 12.65
CA VAL A 154 -9.75 -15.31 13.89
C VAL A 154 -11.00 -14.43 14.00
N LEU A 155 -11.19 -13.45 13.12
CA LEU A 155 -12.37 -12.58 13.16
C LEU A 155 -13.61 -13.30 12.62
N PRO A 156 -14.81 -13.03 13.16
CA PRO A 156 -16.06 -13.49 12.57
C PRO A 156 -16.14 -13.07 11.09
N GLY A 157 -16.33 -14.03 10.19
CA GLY A 157 -16.32 -13.77 8.74
C GLY A 157 -14.95 -13.80 8.07
N GLY A 158 -13.86 -14.13 8.77
CA GLY A 158 -12.50 -14.27 8.23
C GLY A 158 -12.28 -15.49 7.32
N LYS A 159 -13.35 -16.10 6.82
CA LYS A 159 -13.25 -17.19 5.83
C LYS A 159 -12.77 -16.57 4.51
N VAL A 160 -11.79 -17.22 3.88
CA VAL A 160 -11.29 -16.87 2.54
C VAL A 160 -12.48 -16.76 1.59
N GLN A 161 -12.60 -15.61 0.91
CA GLN A 161 -13.63 -15.39 -0.11
C GLN A 161 -13.36 -16.19 -1.37
#